data_AF-A0AAU3BTZ6-F1
#
_entry.id   AF-A0AAU3BTZ6-F1
#
_cell.length_a   1.000
_cell.length_b   1.000
_cell.length_c   1.000
_cell.angle_alpha   90.00
_cell.angle_beta   90.00
_cell.angle_gamma   90.00
#
_symmetry.space_group_name_H-M   'P 1'
#
loop_
_entity.id
_entity.type
_entity.pdbx_description
1 polymer ?
#
loop_
_entity_poly.entity_id
_entity_poly.type
_entity_poly.pdbx_seq_one_letter_code
_entity_poly.pdbx_strand_id
1 'polypeptide(L)'
;MYGTGPSGLPGNDDLGTMSAWYVFSALGLYPQTPGSANMLLGAPVFPRAVVVRPGGKSIVVSAPGADATHVYVEAVRVNGRPTQRSWTGADLTTGGGTVSFGLAEQPDTQWATGPDDLPR
;
A
#
# COMPACT_ATOMS: atom_id res chain seq x y z
N MET A 1 -4.66 -13.75 -10.46
CA MET A 1 -3.80 -14.69 -9.71
C MET A 1 -4.51 -15.20 -8.48
N TYR A 2 -5.11 -14.31 -7.67
CA TYR A 2 -5.84 -14.69 -6.46
C TYR A 2 -7.36 -14.79 -6.69
N GLY A 3 -8.00 -15.76 -6.06
CA GLY A 3 -9.46 -15.97 -6.08
C GLY A 3 -9.96 -16.65 -4.81
N THR A 4 -11.28 -16.75 -4.65
CA THR A 4 -11.93 -17.26 -3.42
C THR A 4 -12.26 -18.76 -3.46
N GLY A 5 -12.02 -19.43 -4.59
CA GLY A 5 -12.29 -20.86 -4.76
C GLY A 5 -11.13 -21.77 -4.34
N PRO A 6 -11.33 -23.10 -4.36
CA PRO A 6 -10.30 -24.08 -3.98
C PRO A 6 -9.00 -23.98 -4.80
N SER A 7 -9.06 -23.46 -6.03
CA SER A 7 -7.91 -23.21 -6.91
C SER A 7 -7.50 -21.73 -6.93
N GLY A 8 -7.82 -20.98 -5.87
CA GLY A 8 -7.67 -19.54 -5.80
C GLY A 8 -6.25 -19.03 -5.59
N LEU A 9 -5.28 -19.91 -5.32
CA LEU A 9 -3.87 -19.54 -5.21
C LEU A 9 -3.12 -19.92 -6.49
N PRO A 10 -2.16 -19.08 -6.94
CA PRO A 10 -1.36 -19.37 -8.13
C PRO A 10 -0.29 -20.44 -7.89
N GLY A 11 -0.09 -20.88 -6.65
CA GLY A 11 0.93 -21.85 -6.24
C GLY A 11 0.82 -22.18 -4.74
N ASN A 12 1.86 -22.78 -4.18
CA ASN A 12 1.95 -23.04 -2.74
C ASN A 12 1.87 -21.73 -1.95
N ASP A 13 1.16 -21.75 -0.83
CA ASP A 13 1.04 -20.56 0.02
C ASP A 13 2.34 -20.23 0.79
N ASP A 14 3.27 -21.20 0.86
CA ASP A 14 4.56 -21.11 1.55
C ASP A 14 4.41 -20.53 2.97
N LEU A 15 3.59 -21.22 3.76
CA LEU A 15 3.29 -20.91 5.16
C LEU A 15 2.77 -19.46 5.37
N GLY A 16 1.94 -18.98 4.45
CA GLY A 16 1.33 -17.65 4.51
C GLY A 16 2.08 -16.56 3.74
N THR A 17 3.20 -16.87 3.09
CA THR A 17 3.97 -15.90 2.30
C THR A 17 3.13 -15.31 1.17
N MET A 18 2.46 -16.16 0.38
CA MET A 18 1.62 -15.71 -0.75
C MET A 18 0.37 -14.97 -0.25
N SER A 19 -0.28 -15.51 0.79
CA SER A 19 -1.42 -14.85 1.43
C SER A 19 -1.06 -13.46 1.99
N ALA A 20 0.07 -13.34 2.69
CA ALA A 20 0.55 -12.06 3.22
C ALA A 20 0.91 -11.09 2.10
N TRP A 21 1.55 -11.57 1.02
CA TRP A 21 1.82 -10.77 -0.17
C TRP A 21 0.52 -10.16 -0.72
N TYR A 22 -0.53 -10.96 -0.88
CA TYR A 22 -1.83 -10.46 -1.36
C TYR A 22 -2.40 -9.39 -0.43
N VAL A 23 -2.40 -9.62 0.88
CA VAL A 23 -2.91 -8.65 1.86
C VAL A 23 -2.16 -7.32 1.75
N PHE A 24 -0.83 -7.36 1.71
CA PHE A 24 -0.01 -6.15 1.59
C PHE A 24 -0.25 -5.43 0.25
N SER A 25 -0.19 -6.14 -0.87
CA SER A 25 -0.47 -5.57 -2.18
C SER A 25 -1.87 -4.97 -2.29
N ALA A 26 -2.89 -5.63 -1.75
CA ALA A 26 -4.27 -5.15 -1.74
C ALA A 26 -4.44 -3.86 -0.91
N LEU A 27 -3.65 -3.69 0.15
CA LEU A 27 -3.57 -2.46 0.94
C LEU A 27 -2.79 -1.33 0.24
N GLY A 28 -2.10 -1.61 -0.87
CA GLY A 28 -1.18 -0.66 -1.51
C GLY A 28 0.07 -0.38 -0.69
N LEU A 29 0.48 -1.31 0.21
CA LEU A 29 1.63 -1.16 1.09
C LEU A 29 2.49 -2.43 1.04
N TYR A 30 3.82 -2.34 0.96
CA TYR A 30 4.67 -3.54 0.98
C TYR A 30 5.97 -3.38 1.79
N PRO A 31 6.28 -4.30 2.72
CA PRO A 31 7.51 -4.27 3.52
C PRO A 31 8.70 -4.90 2.77
N GLN A 32 9.21 -4.22 1.74
CA GLN A 32 10.27 -4.76 0.87
C GLN A 32 11.58 -5.05 1.61
N THR A 33 11.94 -4.24 2.60
CA THR A 33 13.21 -4.34 3.32
C THR A 33 12.95 -4.75 4.78
N PRO A 34 13.04 -6.04 5.11
CA PRO A 34 12.85 -6.51 6.49
C PRO A 34 13.77 -5.77 7.48
N GLY A 35 13.23 -5.40 8.64
CA GLY A 35 13.94 -4.59 9.64
C GLY A 35 13.85 -3.07 9.40
N SER A 36 13.42 -2.62 8.23
CA SER A 36 13.05 -1.22 7.99
C SER A 36 11.62 -0.94 8.46
N ALA A 37 11.40 0.29 8.90
CA ALA A 37 10.06 0.82 9.20
C ALA A 37 9.36 1.37 7.94
N ASN A 38 10.04 1.39 6.79
CA ASN A 38 9.48 1.89 5.53
C ASN A 38 8.56 0.85 4.88
N MET A 39 7.47 1.33 4.30
CA MET A 39 6.61 0.56 3.41
C MET A 39 6.70 1.18 2.02
N LEU A 40 6.88 0.35 0.98
CA LEU A 40 6.66 0.78 -0.40
C LEU A 40 5.18 1.05 -0.63
N LEU A 41 4.90 2.01 -1.50
CA LEU A 41 3.55 2.39 -1.90
C LEU A 41 3.20 1.75 -3.25
N GLY A 42 2.01 1.17 -3.32
CA GLY A 42 1.37 0.70 -4.55
C GLY A 42 -0.09 1.16 -4.60
N ALA A 43 -0.83 0.76 -5.64
CA ALA A 43 -2.25 1.07 -5.74
C ALA A 43 -3.08 0.12 -4.86
N PRO A 44 -3.83 0.63 -3.85
CA PRO A 44 -4.77 -0.17 -3.09
C PRO A 44 -5.98 -0.56 -3.93
N VAL A 45 -6.58 -1.72 -3.61
CA VAL A 45 -7.74 -2.26 -4.37
C VAL A 45 -9.08 -2.04 -3.68
N PHE A 46 -9.07 -1.51 -2.45
CA PHE A 46 -10.28 -1.23 -1.67
C PHE A 46 -10.41 0.26 -1.39
N PRO A 47 -11.63 0.83 -1.42
CA PRO A 47 -11.84 2.25 -1.13
C PRO A 47 -11.38 2.68 0.26
N ARG A 48 -11.44 1.75 1.22
CA ARG A 48 -10.97 1.96 2.59
C ARG A 48 -10.60 0.64 3.24
N ALA A 49 -9.47 0.61 3.93
CA ALA A 49 -9.05 -0.50 4.77
C ALA A 49 -8.48 -0.01 6.11
N VAL A 50 -8.68 -0.79 7.18
CA VAL A 50 -8.17 -0.47 8.52
C VAL A 50 -7.43 -1.68 9.07
N VAL A 51 -6.15 -1.51 9.35
CA VAL A 51 -5.33 -2.50 10.04
C VAL A 51 -5.24 -2.12 11.51
N VAL A 52 -5.95 -2.86 12.36
CA VAL A 52 -5.89 -2.69 13.82
C VAL A 52 -4.66 -3.40 14.35
N ARG A 53 -3.85 -2.71 15.16
CA ARG A 53 -2.62 -3.24 15.72
C ARG A 53 -2.72 -3.34 17.24
N PRO A 54 -1.87 -4.18 17.86
CA PRO A 54 -1.75 -4.22 19.32
C PRO A 54 -1.49 -2.83 19.90
N GLY A 55 -2.07 -2.54 21.06
CA GLY A 55 -1.94 -1.23 21.72
C GLY A 55 -2.85 -0.12 21.17
N GLY A 56 -3.87 -0.46 20.38
CA GLY A 56 -4.93 0.46 19.95
C GLY A 56 -4.55 1.39 18.80
N LYS A 57 -3.31 1.31 18.29
CA LYS A 57 -2.89 2.05 17.09
C LYS A 57 -3.46 1.39 15.84
N SER A 58 -3.89 2.18 14.85
CA SER A 58 -4.35 1.65 13.56
C SER A 58 -3.61 2.29 12.40
N ILE A 59 -3.52 1.55 11.30
CA ILE A 59 -3.15 2.09 9.99
C ILE A 59 -4.42 2.11 9.15
N VAL A 60 -4.78 3.28 8.64
CA VAL A 60 -5.94 3.49 7.77
C VAL A 60 -5.44 3.75 6.36
N VAL A 61 -5.88 2.94 5.41
CA VAL A 61 -5.70 3.20 3.98
C VAL A 61 -7.01 3.77 3.43
N SER A 62 -6.94 4.91 2.77
CA SER A 62 -8.09 5.61 2.19
C SER A 62 -7.84 5.89 0.72
N ALA A 63 -8.65 5.32 -0.15
CA ALA A 63 -8.53 5.45 -1.60
C ALA A 63 -9.93 5.44 -2.23
N PRO A 64 -10.77 6.47 -2.01
CA PRO A 64 -12.20 6.41 -2.37
C PRO A 64 -12.48 6.11 -3.86
N GLY A 65 -11.52 6.37 -4.76
CA GLY A 65 -11.58 6.01 -6.18
C GLY A 65 -11.03 4.63 -6.53
N ALA A 66 -10.71 3.77 -5.56
CA ALA A 66 -10.17 2.44 -5.83
C ALA A 66 -11.24 1.54 -6.47
N ASP A 67 -11.00 1.18 -7.73
CA ASP A 67 -11.81 0.26 -8.51
C ASP A 67 -10.93 -0.47 -9.55
N ALA A 68 -11.57 -1.15 -10.51
CA ALA A 68 -10.86 -1.91 -11.53
C ALA A 68 -10.25 -1.07 -12.66
N THR A 69 -10.58 0.22 -12.78
CA THR A 69 -10.11 1.12 -13.85
C THR A 69 -9.09 2.13 -13.35
N HIS A 70 -9.25 2.63 -12.12
CA HIS A 70 -8.37 3.61 -11.49
C HIS A 70 -7.20 2.91 -10.78
N VAL A 71 -6.28 2.35 -11.56
CA VAL A 71 -5.19 1.50 -11.07
C VAL A 71 -3.86 2.24 -10.88
N TYR A 72 -3.77 3.51 -11.27
CA TYR A 72 -2.54 4.29 -11.16
C TYR A 72 -2.57 5.25 -9.96
N VAL A 73 -1.45 5.33 -9.25
CA VAL A 73 -1.27 6.31 -8.16
C VAL A 73 -0.91 7.66 -8.77
N GLU A 74 -1.72 8.69 -8.51
CA GLU A 74 -1.43 10.09 -8.92
C GLU A 74 -0.99 10.96 -7.74
N ALA A 75 -1.40 10.62 -6.52
CA ALA A 75 -1.07 11.38 -5.34
C ALA A 75 -1.13 10.53 -4.08
N VAL A 76 -0.20 10.77 -3.16
CA VAL A 76 -0.23 10.15 -1.83
C VAL A 76 -0.08 11.20 -0.74
N ARG A 77 -0.85 11.03 0.34
CA ARG A 77 -0.64 11.74 1.61
C ARG A 77 -0.40 10.75 2.73
N VAL A 78 0.67 10.94 3.49
CA VAL A 78 0.94 10.19 4.72
C VAL A 78 0.67 11.11 5.90
N ASN A 79 -0.27 10.73 6.76
CA ASN A 79 -0.73 11.54 7.90
C ASN A 79 -1.11 12.98 7.48
N GLY A 80 -1.82 13.09 6.34
CA GLY A 80 -2.29 14.36 5.79
C GLY A 80 -1.23 15.17 5.03
N ARG A 81 0.05 14.77 5.06
CA ARG A 81 1.14 15.47 4.37
C ARG A 81 1.34 14.88 2.96
N PRO A 82 1.32 15.70 1.89
CA PRO A 82 1.61 15.20 0.54
C PRO A 82 3.04 14.67 0.48
N THR A 83 3.24 13.59 -0.28
CA THR A 83 4.56 12.99 -0.53
C THR A 83 4.76 12.75 -2.01
N GLN A 84 5.96 13.03 -2.49
CA GLN A 84 6.45 12.61 -3.80
C GLN A 84 7.19 11.27 -3.71
N ARG A 85 7.45 10.74 -2.51
CA ARG A 85 8.17 9.48 -2.33
C ARG A 85 7.26 8.29 -2.61
N SER A 86 7.81 7.26 -3.23
CA SER A 86 7.16 5.94 -3.44
C SER A 86 7.16 5.05 -2.18
N TRP A 87 7.36 5.64 -1.00
CA TRP A 87 7.43 4.97 0.29
C TRP A 87 6.97 5.89 1.44
N THR A 88 6.58 5.31 2.57
CA THR A 88 5.89 6.05 3.65
C THR A 88 6.81 6.85 4.58
N GLY A 89 7.91 6.25 5.03
CA GLY A 89 8.62 6.64 6.25
C GLY A 89 8.16 5.88 7.49
N ALA A 90 8.91 6.03 8.58
CA ALA A 90 8.75 5.26 9.81
C ALA A 90 7.53 5.65 10.65
N ASP A 91 7.00 6.85 10.49
CA ASP A 91 5.90 7.36 11.33
C ASP A 91 4.65 6.47 11.24
N LEU A 92 4.33 5.98 10.05
CA LEU A 92 3.16 5.12 9.84
C LEU A 92 3.27 3.80 10.61
N THR A 93 4.42 3.15 10.54
CA THR A 93 4.64 1.83 11.15
C THR A 93 4.97 1.92 12.64
N THR A 94 5.47 3.05 13.14
CA THR A 94 5.74 3.24 14.58
C THR A 94 4.55 3.85 15.33
N GLY A 95 3.86 4.82 14.73
CA GLY A 95 2.76 5.57 15.32
C GLY A 95 1.37 5.12 14.88
N GLY A 96 1.26 4.54 13.69
CA GLY A 96 -0.04 4.36 13.02
C GLY A 96 -0.38 5.62 12.22
N GLY A 97 -1.65 5.75 11.85
CA GLY A 97 -2.16 6.92 11.15
C GLY A 97 -2.81 6.55 9.82
N THR A 98 -2.74 7.45 8.84
CA THR A 98 -3.48 7.34 7.59
C THR A 98 -2.57 7.48 6.37
N VAL A 99 -2.78 6.63 5.37
CA VAL A 99 -2.27 6.83 4.00
C VAL A 99 -3.48 7.06 3.10
N SER A 100 -3.50 8.22 2.43
CA SER A 100 -4.55 8.57 1.47
C SER A 100 -4.00 8.55 0.06
N PHE A 101 -4.68 7.85 -0.84
CA PHE A 101 -4.32 7.72 -2.24
C PHE A 101 -5.33 8.48 -3.12
N GLY A 102 -4.80 9.26 -4.07
CA GLY A 102 -5.49 9.64 -5.30
C GLY A 102 -5.16 8.61 -6.37
N LEU A 103 -6.19 8.12 -7.07
CA LEU A 103 -6.07 7.09 -8.09
C LEU A 103 -6.64 7.59 -9.42
N ALA A 104 -5.99 7.18 -10.50
CA ALA A 104 -6.29 7.61 -11.86
C ALA A 104 -6.33 6.43 -12.85
N GLU A 105 -7.01 6.62 -13.98
CA GLU A 105 -7.04 5.66 -15.08
C GLU A 105 -5.78 5.70 -15.96
N GLN A 106 -5.02 6.78 -15.89
CA GLN A 106 -3.78 6.96 -16.66
C GLN A 106 -2.61 7.23 -15.71
N PRO A 107 -1.39 6.77 -16.05
CA PRO A 107 -0.23 6.96 -15.19
C PRO A 107 0.17 8.44 -15.11
N ASP A 108 0.41 8.92 -13.89
CA ASP A 108 1.22 10.12 -13.68
C ASP A 108 2.70 9.75 -13.85
N THR A 109 3.36 10.34 -14.84
CA THR A 109 4.79 10.08 -15.15
C THR A 109 5.74 11.00 -14.38
N GLN A 110 5.23 11.87 -13.51
CA GLN A 110 6.00 12.82 -12.71
C GLN A 110 6.07 12.41 -11.24
N TRP A 111 5.01 11.83 -10.69
CA TRP A 111 4.99 11.38 -9.29
C TRP A 111 6.06 10.31 -9.01
N ALA A 112 6.79 10.47 -7.90
CA ALA A 112 7.82 9.54 -7.43
C ALA A 112 8.95 9.21 -8.42
N THR A 113 9.32 10.17 -9.26
CA THR A 113 10.42 10.03 -10.22
C THR A 113 11.72 10.73 -9.82
N GLY A 114 11.69 11.60 -8.80
CA GLY A 114 12.87 12.32 -8.33
C GLY A 114 13.90 11.40 -7.69
N PRO A 115 15.22 11.72 -7.77
CA PRO A 115 16.27 10.90 -7.14
C PRO A 115 16.06 10.66 -5.64
N ASP A 116 15.50 11.65 -4.92
CA ASP A 116 15.18 11.56 -3.49
C ASP A 116 13.86 10.85 -3.18
N ASP A 117 13.05 10.56 -4.20
CA ASP A 117 11.75 9.89 -4.08
C ASP A 117 11.85 8.35 -4.22
N LEU A 118 13.02 7.87 -4.63
CA LEU A 118 13.33 6.44 -4.72
C LEU A 118 13.37 5.79 -3.33
N PRO A 119 12.94 4.52 -3.21
CA PRO A 119 13.05 3.79 -1.95
C PRO A 119 14.49 3.64 -1.48
N ARG A 120 14.66 3.64 -0.15
CA ARG A 120 15.94 3.45 0.54
C ARG A 120 15.96 2.15 1.33
#